data_AF-A0A812JIN1-F1
#
_entry.id   AF-A0A812JIN1-F1
#
_cell.length_a   1.000
_cell.length_b   1.000
_cell.length_c   1.000
_cell.angle_alpha   90.00
_cell.angle_beta   90.00
_cell.angle_gamma   90.00
#
_symmetry.space_group_name_H-M   'P 1'
#
loop_
_entity.id
_entity.type
_entity.pdbx_description
1 polymer ?
#
loop_
_entity_poly.entity_id
_entity_poly.type
_entity_poly.pdbx_seq_one_letter_code
_entity_poly.pdbx_strand_id
1 'polypeptide(L)'
;AGGYGFALVERRVKVRNPWGEWTRREQDELLAQLGAAVVPDEGSFWMNYGDFIRGFAVADICYARDGWHARSFDAEFGGSVGCRSALQLRGSGECWVMAIQPTDRGKQVKRPPGYYLNDLSLLIFQETQDEPSLVTAAIGGARRDVVSSVVLEAGKTYRVVPLSFRGSSSRGSFVLRLYSASPVQVREESPSPERTWAAFHRLLLSPEPPPRTLRRAQDFEVGRLVVLEDPAMAVGLFVNFGPVGLLADLKAFGNHAALRTLQGIQEGTRDEHRNQQDAKRQPSDKKKAKADWRQHHLQVHVPGFAQLLAFVAVALLEKDWEFSLESLDAEQLLEDSMEKPPSSTHPFAPVSLEQRSGGSDGLELEDLELQAALRESARLAQLAPAGGREPDSARSSDSDPELQLALSMSLLDEAPKSETGKAGGCAPADEEPPPRRGRWMRRSRQT
;
A
#
# COMPACT_ATOMS: atom_id res chain seq x y z
N ALA A 1 -48.03 -5.04 -22.17
CA ALA A 1 -47.31 -4.78 -20.90
C ALA A 1 -46.52 -6.03 -20.53
N GLY A 2 -45.30 -6.16 -21.07
CA GLY A 2 -44.36 -7.23 -20.73
C GLY A 2 -43.12 -6.56 -20.19
N GLY A 3 -43.07 -6.38 -18.87
CA GLY A 3 -41.89 -5.82 -18.21
C GLY A 3 -40.80 -6.88 -18.19
N TYR A 4 -39.69 -6.62 -18.90
CA TYR A 4 -38.43 -7.31 -18.67
C TYR A 4 -37.96 -6.95 -17.25
N GLY A 5 -38.45 -7.70 -16.28
CA GLY A 5 -37.87 -7.69 -14.94
C GLY A 5 -36.47 -8.25 -15.07
N PHE A 6 -35.46 -7.38 -15.05
CA PHE A 6 -34.11 -7.78 -14.73
C PHE A 6 -34.17 -8.43 -13.35
N ALA A 7 -34.20 -9.77 -13.31
CA ALA A 7 -34.03 -10.50 -12.08
C ALA A 7 -32.65 -10.13 -11.55
N LEU A 8 -32.61 -9.20 -10.59
CA LEU A 8 -31.40 -8.87 -9.86
C LEU A 8 -30.91 -10.18 -9.26
N VAL A 9 -29.81 -10.72 -9.81
CA VAL A 9 -29.19 -11.93 -9.30
C VAL A 9 -28.75 -11.64 -7.87
N GLU A 10 -29.49 -12.16 -6.91
CA GLU A 10 -29.23 -11.93 -5.49
C GLU A 10 -27.93 -12.66 -5.10
N ARG A 11 -26.86 -11.89 -4.88
CA ARG A 11 -25.56 -12.45 -4.48
C ARG A 11 -25.64 -12.95 -3.05
N ARG A 12 -25.27 -14.22 -2.84
CA ARG A 12 -25.27 -14.89 -1.53
C ARG A 12 -23.89 -15.43 -1.18
N VAL A 13 -23.59 -15.48 0.11
CA VAL A 13 -22.33 -16.00 0.66
C VAL A 13 -22.65 -17.13 1.63
N LYS A 14 -21.95 -18.25 1.49
CA LYS A 14 -21.97 -19.33 2.48
C LYS A 14 -20.94 -19.06 3.57
N VAL A 15 -21.38 -18.98 4.81
CA VAL A 15 -20.55 -18.78 6.00
C VAL A 15 -20.67 -20.02 6.89
N ARG A 16 -19.64 -20.32 7.68
CA ARG A 16 -19.69 -21.37 8.69
C ARG A 16 -19.26 -20.82 10.04
N ASN A 17 -20.13 -20.93 11.04
CA ASN A 17 -19.78 -20.75 12.44
C ASN A 17 -19.11 -22.03 12.96
N PRO A 18 -17.82 -22.00 13.36
CA PRO A 18 -17.12 -23.17 13.91
C PRO A 18 -17.77 -23.75 15.18
N TRP A 19 -18.54 -22.95 15.92
CA TRP A 19 -19.25 -23.38 17.14
C TRP A 19 -20.64 -23.97 16.86
N GLY A 20 -21.08 -24.05 15.60
CA GLY A 20 -22.34 -24.69 15.22
C GLY A 20 -23.59 -23.83 15.43
N GLU A 21 -23.50 -22.73 16.17
CA GLU A 21 -24.68 -21.92 16.53
C GLU A 21 -24.98 -20.80 15.53
N TRP A 22 -26.06 -20.93 14.76
CA TRP A 22 -26.71 -19.81 14.09
C TRP A 22 -28.23 -19.95 14.18
N THR A 23 -28.91 -18.87 14.56
CA THR A 23 -30.31 -18.90 15.04
C THR A 23 -31.34 -18.42 14.02
N ARG A 24 -31.00 -18.25 12.73
CA ARG A 24 -32.00 -17.85 11.72
C ARG A 24 -32.64 -19.05 11.02
N ARG A 25 -33.63 -19.67 11.68
CA ARG A 25 -34.52 -20.71 11.10
C ARG A 25 -35.12 -20.31 9.74
N GLU A 26 -35.45 -19.03 9.57
CA GLU A 26 -36.08 -18.50 8.35
C GLU A 26 -35.23 -18.71 7.07
N GLN A 27 -33.89 -18.72 7.20
CA GLN A 27 -33.00 -18.93 6.05
C GLN A 27 -32.82 -20.40 5.69
N ASP A 28 -32.83 -21.29 6.68
CA ASP A 28 -32.77 -22.74 6.46
C ASP A 28 -34.05 -23.24 5.79
N GLU A 29 -35.21 -22.69 6.17
CA GLU A 29 -36.50 -22.96 5.52
C GLU A 29 -36.50 -22.51 4.05
N LEU A 30 -35.93 -21.34 3.75
CA LEU A 30 -35.81 -20.83 2.38
C LEU A 30 -34.80 -21.64 1.55
N LEU A 31 -33.70 -22.10 2.15
CA LEU A 31 -32.72 -22.96 1.48
C LEU A 31 -33.28 -24.37 1.20
N ALA A 32 -34.06 -24.91 2.14
CA ALA A 32 -34.80 -26.14 1.94
C ALA A 32 -35.81 -26.02 0.80
N GLN A 33 -36.53 -24.88 0.69
CA GLN A 33 -37.42 -24.59 -0.45
C GLN A 33 -36.68 -24.50 -1.79
N LEU A 34 -35.42 -24.06 -1.79
CA LEU A 34 -34.56 -23.98 -2.98
C LEU A 34 -33.84 -25.30 -3.30
N GLY A 35 -34.09 -26.37 -2.55
CA GLY A 35 -33.44 -27.68 -2.75
C GLY A 35 -31.95 -27.71 -2.39
N ALA A 36 -31.44 -26.69 -1.69
CA ALA A 36 -30.08 -26.70 -1.18
C ALA A 36 -30.02 -27.60 0.07
N ALA A 37 -29.04 -28.52 0.10
CA ALA A 37 -28.83 -29.37 1.27
C ALA A 37 -28.43 -28.51 2.48
N VAL A 38 -29.37 -28.31 3.40
CA VAL A 38 -29.09 -27.81 4.75
C VAL A 38 -28.58 -29.00 5.54
N VAL A 39 -27.32 -28.95 5.98
CA VAL A 39 -26.77 -29.96 6.90
C VAL A 39 -26.98 -29.40 8.31
N PRO A 40 -27.92 -29.95 9.09
CA PRO A 40 -28.09 -29.55 10.48
C PRO A 40 -26.76 -29.74 11.23
N ASP A 41 -26.45 -28.85 12.16
CA ASP A 41 -25.31 -28.93 13.09
C ASP A 41 -23.90 -28.62 12.52
N GLU A 42 -23.74 -28.35 11.23
CA GLU A 42 -22.41 -27.92 10.70
C GLU A 42 -22.06 -26.45 11.03
N GLY A 43 -23.05 -25.67 11.48
CA GLY A 43 -22.94 -24.22 11.62
C GLY A 43 -22.81 -23.48 10.29
N SER A 44 -23.05 -24.15 9.17
CA SER A 44 -22.97 -23.59 7.81
C SER A 44 -24.31 -22.98 7.41
N PHE A 45 -24.32 -21.74 6.96
CA PHE A 45 -25.54 -21.05 6.51
C PHE A 45 -25.24 -20.10 5.34
N TRP A 46 -26.26 -19.76 4.57
CA TRP A 46 -26.16 -18.76 3.52
C TRP A 46 -26.75 -17.45 4.00
N MET A 47 -26.07 -16.34 3.69
CA MET A 47 -26.59 -15.00 3.92
C MET A 47 -26.48 -14.14 2.67
N ASN A 48 -27.30 -13.09 2.61
CA ASN A 48 -27.21 -12.10 1.56
C ASN A 48 -25.87 -11.36 1.65
N TYR A 49 -25.27 -11.06 0.50
CA TYR A 49 -23.97 -10.36 0.46
C TYR A 49 -24.03 -9.01 1.18
N GLY A 50 -25.16 -8.31 1.13
CA GLY A 50 -25.37 -7.06 1.88
C GLY A 50 -25.37 -7.25 3.41
N ASP A 51 -25.78 -8.40 3.92
CA ASP A 51 -25.68 -8.73 5.35
C ASP A 51 -24.26 -9.15 5.72
N PHE A 52 -23.55 -9.84 4.81
CA PHE A 52 -22.15 -10.18 4.99
C PHE A 52 -21.28 -8.92 5.17
N ILE A 53 -21.43 -7.94 4.28
CA ILE A 53 -20.67 -6.68 4.36
C ILE A 53 -20.99 -5.90 5.64
N ARG A 54 -22.24 -5.94 6.12
CA ARG A 54 -22.64 -5.26 7.37
C ARG A 54 -22.19 -6.01 8.63
N GLY A 55 -22.15 -7.34 8.58
CA GLY A 55 -21.88 -8.19 9.74
C GLY A 55 -20.41 -8.51 9.98
N PHE A 56 -19.57 -8.48 8.94
CA PHE A 56 -18.16 -8.87 9.03
C PHE A 56 -17.24 -7.67 8.83
N ALA A 57 -16.35 -7.43 9.80
CA ALA A 57 -15.37 -6.35 9.72
C ALA A 57 -14.18 -6.68 8.81
N VAL A 58 -13.82 -7.98 8.70
CA VAL A 58 -12.63 -8.45 7.96
C VAL A 58 -12.92 -9.81 7.32
N ALA A 59 -12.41 -10.01 6.11
CA ALA A 59 -12.38 -11.30 5.43
C ALA A 59 -10.95 -11.63 5.00
N ASP A 60 -10.34 -12.62 5.66
CA ASP A 60 -9.00 -13.09 5.33
C ASP A 60 -9.08 -14.21 4.28
N ILE A 61 -8.40 -14.01 3.14
CA ILE A 61 -8.44 -14.95 2.01
C ILE A 61 -7.07 -15.61 1.87
N CYS A 62 -7.03 -16.94 1.96
CA CYS A 62 -5.84 -17.71 1.62
C CYS A 62 -5.80 -17.99 0.12
N TYR A 63 -4.86 -17.38 -0.59
CA TYR A 63 -4.69 -17.54 -2.05
C TYR A 63 -3.94 -18.81 -2.46
N ALA A 64 -3.70 -19.75 -1.53
CA ALA A 64 -3.13 -21.05 -1.83
C ALA A 64 -4.18 -21.98 -2.48
N ARG A 65 -4.47 -21.74 -3.76
CA ARG A 65 -5.45 -22.50 -4.55
C ARG A 65 -4.86 -23.78 -5.12
N ASP A 66 -5.71 -24.77 -5.35
CA ASP A 66 -5.33 -25.96 -6.11
C ASP A 66 -4.92 -25.57 -7.54
N GLY A 67 -3.92 -26.25 -8.11
CA GLY A 67 -3.36 -25.94 -9.43
C GLY A 67 -2.42 -24.73 -9.50
N TRP A 68 -2.29 -23.92 -8.44
CA TRP A 68 -1.35 -22.80 -8.41
C TRP A 68 0.09 -23.24 -8.08
N HIS A 69 1.05 -22.47 -8.60
CA HIS A 69 2.47 -22.66 -8.31
C HIS A 69 2.87 -21.85 -7.09
N ALA A 70 3.62 -22.46 -6.16
CA ALA A 70 4.11 -21.77 -4.97
C ALA A 70 5.60 -22.04 -4.74
N ARG A 71 6.33 -21.01 -4.31
CA ARG A 71 7.73 -21.13 -3.88
C ARG A 71 8.05 -20.14 -2.77
N SER A 72 8.86 -20.59 -1.82
CA SER A 72 9.39 -19.78 -0.73
C SER A 72 10.88 -19.50 -0.93
N PHE A 73 11.31 -18.33 -0.48
CA PHE A 73 12.69 -17.86 -0.49
C PHE A 73 12.99 -17.31 0.90
N ASP A 74 14.01 -17.85 1.53
CA ASP A 74 14.49 -17.33 2.80
C ASP A 74 15.20 -16.01 2.54
N ALA A 75 14.88 -15.00 3.34
CA ALA A 75 15.44 -13.67 3.22
C ALA A 75 15.85 -13.13 4.58
N GLU A 76 16.75 -12.15 4.56
CA GLU A 76 17.29 -11.54 5.76
C GLU A 76 17.13 -10.03 5.71
N PHE A 77 16.85 -9.48 6.89
CA PHE A 77 16.93 -8.06 7.12
C PHE A 77 18.39 -7.58 7.11
N GLY A 78 18.58 -6.30 6.82
CA GLY A 78 19.87 -5.62 6.78
C GLY A 78 20.20 -5.04 5.41
N GLY A 79 21.39 -4.50 5.24
CA GLY A 79 21.74 -3.76 4.02
C GLY A 79 21.06 -2.38 3.95
N SER A 80 21.23 -1.69 2.84
CA SER A 80 20.86 -0.28 2.68
C SER A 80 19.37 -0.04 2.50
N VAL A 81 18.63 -0.98 1.91
CA VAL A 81 17.15 -0.92 1.85
C VAL A 81 16.46 -1.58 3.05
N GLY A 82 17.24 -2.03 4.02
CA GLY A 82 16.76 -2.81 5.16
C GLY A 82 16.46 -4.29 4.85
N CYS A 83 16.68 -4.74 3.62
CA CYS A 83 16.67 -6.16 3.24
C CYS A 83 17.86 -6.51 2.35
N ARG A 84 18.35 -7.75 2.44
CA ARG A 84 19.51 -8.23 1.66
C ARG A 84 19.13 -8.86 0.32
N SER A 85 17.88 -9.28 0.17
CA SER A 85 17.43 -10.07 -0.96
C SER A 85 16.24 -9.40 -1.65
N ALA A 86 16.24 -9.46 -2.97
CA ALA A 86 15.15 -9.11 -3.87
C ALA A 86 14.91 -10.26 -4.84
N LEU A 87 13.74 -10.30 -5.48
CA LEU A 87 13.39 -11.33 -6.47
C LEU A 87 13.13 -10.67 -7.82
N GLN A 88 13.80 -11.14 -8.87
CA GLN A 88 13.44 -10.85 -10.25
C GLN A 88 12.47 -11.94 -10.75
N LEU A 89 11.34 -11.51 -11.29
CA LEU A 89 10.24 -12.35 -11.78
C LEU A 89 10.08 -12.19 -13.29
N ARG A 90 9.92 -13.31 -13.99
CA ARG A 90 9.52 -13.38 -15.40
C ARG A 90 8.45 -14.44 -15.58
N GLY A 91 7.32 -14.09 -16.18
CA GLY A 91 6.21 -15.01 -16.36
C GLY A 91 4.97 -14.27 -16.86
N SER A 92 3.82 -14.91 -16.74
CA SER A 92 2.54 -14.33 -17.15
C SER A 92 1.40 -14.75 -16.22
N GLY A 93 0.46 -13.85 -15.99
CA GLY A 93 -0.74 -14.08 -15.17
C GLY A 93 -0.61 -13.59 -13.73
N GLU A 94 -1.63 -13.90 -12.93
CA GLU A 94 -1.76 -13.43 -11.55
C GLU A 94 -0.67 -14.02 -10.64
N CYS A 95 0.00 -13.15 -9.89
CA CYS A 95 1.05 -13.49 -8.94
C CYS A 95 0.84 -12.74 -7.61
N TRP A 96 0.77 -13.48 -6.52
CA TRP A 96 0.73 -12.98 -5.16
C TRP A 96 2.09 -13.12 -4.51
N VAL A 97 2.54 -12.05 -3.87
CA VAL A 97 3.78 -11.98 -3.12
C VAL A 97 3.43 -11.74 -1.66
N MET A 98 3.92 -12.61 -0.78
CA MET A 98 3.81 -12.47 0.66
C MET A 98 5.20 -12.44 1.26
N ALA A 99 5.45 -11.50 2.17
CA ALA A 99 6.63 -11.54 3.03
C ALA A 99 6.16 -11.80 4.45
N ILE A 100 6.71 -12.81 5.11
CA ILE A 100 6.31 -13.21 6.47
C ILE A 100 7.52 -13.32 7.40
N GLN A 101 7.46 -12.59 8.50
CA GLN A 101 8.44 -12.63 9.58
C GLN A 101 8.13 -13.82 10.51
N PRO A 102 9.13 -14.62 10.91
CA PRO A 102 8.94 -15.69 11.88
C PRO A 102 8.61 -15.08 13.25
N THR A 103 7.56 -15.61 13.87
CA THR A 103 7.18 -15.28 15.25
C THR A 103 7.04 -16.57 16.03
N ASP A 104 7.64 -16.65 17.22
CA ASP A 104 7.41 -17.80 18.09
C ASP A 104 5.93 -17.86 18.47
N ARG A 105 5.34 -19.05 18.35
CA ARG A 105 3.94 -19.30 18.72
C ARG A 105 3.72 -18.89 20.18
N GLY A 106 2.76 -18.01 20.43
CA GLY A 106 2.41 -17.53 21.78
C GLY A 106 3.17 -16.29 22.27
N LYS A 107 4.20 -15.82 21.55
CA LYS A 107 4.74 -14.48 21.81
C LYS A 107 3.81 -13.45 21.19
N GLN A 108 3.10 -12.70 22.04
CA GLN A 108 2.47 -11.46 21.61
C GLN A 108 3.57 -10.50 21.14
N VAL A 109 3.28 -9.71 20.10
CA VAL A 109 4.10 -8.55 19.73
C VAL A 109 4.06 -7.61 20.94
N LYS A 110 5.03 -7.75 21.86
CA LYS A 110 5.04 -6.95 23.08
C LYS A 110 5.35 -5.49 22.72
N ARG A 111 4.69 -4.58 23.44
CA ARG A 111 5.06 -3.17 23.56
C ARG A 111 6.39 -3.02 24.36
N PRO A 112 7.01 -1.83 24.37
CA PRO A 112 8.41 -1.59 24.75
C PRO A 112 8.91 -2.27 26.05
N PRO A 113 10.23 -2.60 26.11
CA PRO A 113 11.26 -2.19 25.17
C PRO A 113 11.58 -3.34 24.21
N GLY A 114 10.86 -3.48 23.10
CA GLY A 114 11.18 -4.48 22.09
C GLY A 114 10.08 -4.73 21.07
N TYR A 115 10.17 -4.05 19.92
CA TYR A 115 9.51 -4.55 18.71
C TYR A 115 10.18 -5.85 18.30
N TYR A 116 9.46 -6.97 18.36
CA TYR A 116 9.96 -8.23 17.80
C TYR A 116 9.95 -8.24 16.27
N LEU A 117 9.13 -7.38 15.65
CA LEU A 117 8.93 -7.33 14.22
C LEU A 117 9.57 -6.08 13.63
N ASN A 118 10.17 -6.22 12.46
CA ASN A 118 10.60 -5.09 11.65
C ASN A 118 9.40 -4.51 10.89
N ASP A 119 9.58 -3.28 10.45
CA ASP A 119 8.68 -2.57 9.55
C ASP A 119 8.86 -3.09 8.11
N LEU A 120 8.21 -4.20 7.79
CA LEU A 120 8.40 -4.90 6.52
C LEU A 120 7.38 -4.41 5.49
N SER A 121 7.86 -3.86 4.39
CA SER A 121 7.04 -3.43 3.25
C SER A 121 7.50 -4.15 1.97
N LEU A 122 6.64 -4.19 0.96
CA LEU A 122 6.92 -4.78 -0.35
C LEU A 122 6.72 -3.74 -1.44
N LEU A 123 7.72 -3.61 -2.33
CA LEU A 123 7.60 -2.88 -3.59
C LEU A 123 7.71 -3.87 -4.74
N ILE A 124 6.85 -3.70 -5.74
CA ILE A 124 6.90 -4.46 -6.99
C ILE A 124 6.97 -3.46 -8.13
N PHE A 125 8.08 -3.50 -8.87
CA PHE A 125 8.30 -2.65 -10.03
C PHE A 125 8.53 -3.48 -11.28
N GLN A 126 8.12 -2.93 -12.41
CA GLN A 126 8.45 -3.41 -13.73
C GLN A 126 9.81 -2.84 -14.12
N GLU A 127 10.74 -3.71 -14.51
CA GLU A 127 12.02 -3.29 -15.08
C GLU A 127 11.79 -2.80 -16.50
N THR A 128 12.07 -1.51 -16.75
CA THR A 128 12.18 -0.95 -18.10
C THR A 128 13.64 -0.55 -18.36
N GLN A 129 13.99 -0.28 -19.62
CA GLN A 129 15.37 0.06 -20.01
C GLN A 129 15.82 1.38 -19.36
N ASP A 130 14.90 2.35 -19.27
CA ASP A 130 15.22 3.68 -18.78
C ASP A 130 15.02 3.78 -17.27
N GLU A 131 13.84 3.41 -16.76
CA GLU A 131 13.51 3.55 -15.34
C GLU A 131 12.56 2.49 -14.78
N PRO A 132 12.74 2.04 -13.52
CA PRO A 132 11.79 1.13 -12.90
C PRO A 132 10.44 1.83 -12.72
N SER A 133 9.40 1.26 -13.31
CA SER A 133 8.02 1.71 -13.12
C SER A 133 7.39 0.93 -11.97
N LEU A 134 6.92 1.63 -10.94
CA LEU A 134 6.30 0.97 -9.80
C LEU A 134 4.91 0.46 -10.20
N VAL A 135 4.69 -0.84 -10.00
CA VAL A 135 3.42 -1.49 -10.35
C VAL A 135 2.50 -1.52 -9.14
N THR A 136 3.04 -1.87 -7.98
CA THR A 136 2.28 -1.89 -6.73
C THR A 136 3.21 -1.85 -5.53
N ALA A 137 2.66 -1.45 -4.39
CA ALA A 137 3.32 -1.43 -3.10
C ALA A 137 2.37 -1.92 -2.02
N ALA A 138 2.91 -2.59 -1.02
CA ALA A 138 2.20 -2.91 0.21
C ALA A 138 3.05 -2.44 1.38
N ILE A 139 2.49 -1.54 2.17
CA ILE A 139 3.15 -0.91 3.30
C ILE A 139 2.76 -1.71 4.56
N GLY A 140 3.67 -2.53 5.08
CA GLY A 140 3.27 -3.51 6.11
C GLY A 140 3.39 -3.00 7.54
N GLY A 141 4.16 -1.95 7.83
CA GLY A 141 4.45 -1.54 9.21
C GLY A 141 5.03 -2.69 10.05
N ALA A 142 4.88 -2.65 11.38
CA ALA A 142 5.39 -3.69 12.29
C ALA A 142 4.49 -4.94 12.36
N ARG A 143 4.08 -5.46 11.20
CA ARG A 143 3.20 -6.64 11.08
C ARG A 143 3.97 -7.91 10.83
N ARG A 144 3.34 -9.04 11.16
CA ARG A 144 3.94 -10.36 10.94
C ARG A 144 4.14 -10.62 9.45
N ASP A 145 3.20 -10.21 8.63
CA ASP A 145 3.22 -10.41 7.20
C ASP A 145 2.71 -9.19 6.43
N VAL A 146 3.14 -9.11 5.19
CA VAL A 146 2.69 -8.12 4.20
C VAL A 146 2.46 -8.85 2.88
N VAL A 147 1.37 -8.51 2.20
CA VAL A 147 0.94 -9.18 0.98
C VAL A 147 0.66 -8.14 -0.10
N SER A 148 1.10 -8.43 -1.32
CA SER A 148 0.81 -7.65 -2.51
C SER A 148 0.51 -8.58 -3.69
N SER A 149 -0.26 -8.10 -4.65
CA SER A 149 -0.62 -8.85 -5.86
C SER A 149 -0.23 -8.06 -7.11
N VAL A 150 0.26 -8.77 -8.12
CA VAL A 150 0.60 -8.21 -9.43
C VAL A 150 0.14 -9.15 -10.53
N VAL A 151 -0.32 -8.60 -11.65
CA VAL A 151 -0.53 -9.35 -12.88
C VAL A 151 0.73 -9.22 -13.72
N LEU A 152 1.43 -10.34 -13.92
CA LEU A 152 2.65 -10.38 -14.73
C LEU A 152 2.27 -10.44 -16.20
N GLU A 153 2.87 -9.61 -17.03
CA GLU A 153 2.71 -9.66 -18.48
C GLU A 153 3.87 -10.43 -19.14
N ALA A 154 3.53 -11.19 -20.18
CA ALA A 154 4.52 -11.96 -20.93
C ALA A 154 5.57 -11.04 -21.57
N GLY A 155 6.85 -11.43 -21.50
CA GLY A 155 7.97 -10.66 -22.04
C GLY A 155 8.45 -9.52 -21.14
N LYS A 156 7.70 -9.15 -20.10
CA LYS A 156 8.13 -8.15 -19.12
C LYS A 156 8.88 -8.80 -17.96
N THR A 157 9.76 -8.02 -17.35
CA THR A 157 10.49 -8.42 -16.13
C THR A 157 10.05 -7.54 -14.98
N TYR A 158 9.79 -8.16 -13.83
CA TYR A 158 9.39 -7.47 -12.63
C TYR A 158 10.43 -7.74 -11.54
N ARG A 159 10.56 -6.83 -10.59
CA ARG A 159 11.37 -7.03 -9.40
C ARG A 159 10.55 -6.73 -8.16
N VAL A 160 10.62 -7.67 -7.23
CA VAL A 160 10.02 -7.61 -5.91
C VAL A 160 11.12 -7.26 -4.93
N VAL A 161 10.99 -6.11 -4.26
CA VAL A 161 11.92 -5.65 -3.25
C VAL A 161 11.20 -5.55 -1.92
N PRO A 162 11.46 -6.45 -0.96
CA PRO A 162 11.15 -6.17 0.43
C PRO A 162 12.04 -5.03 0.92
N LEU A 163 11.48 -4.18 1.78
CA LEU A 163 12.23 -3.09 2.40
C LEU A 163 11.82 -2.90 3.85
N SER A 164 12.73 -2.28 4.61
CA SER A 164 12.50 -1.87 5.99
C SER A 164 13.15 -0.51 6.24
N PHE A 165 12.40 0.41 6.86
CA PHE A 165 12.88 1.77 7.15
C PHE A 165 13.83 1.81 8.35
N ARG A 166 14.06 0.67 9.02
CA ARG A 166 15.21 0.48 9.91
C ARG A 166 16.55 0.49 9.17
N GLY A 167 16.55 0.30 7.84
CA GLY A 167 17.76 0.25 7.04
C GLY A 167 18.75 -0.80 7.57
N SER A 168 20.03 -0.44 7.66
CA SER A 168 21.11 -1.34 8.10
C SER A 168 20.98 -1.84 9.54
N SER A 169 20.15 -1.19 10.37
CA SER A 169 19.90 -1.60 11.76
C SER A 169 18.87 -2.73 11.88
N SER A 170 18.16 -3.04 10.81
CA SER A 170 17.22 -4.17 10.76
C SER A 170 17.97 -5.49 10.91
N ARG A 171 17.42 -6.40 11.73
CA ARG A 171 17.99 -7.73 11.99
C ARG A 171 16.88 -8.77 12.00
N GLY A 172 17.27 -10.01 11.75
CA GLY A 172 16.38 -11.16 11.71
C GLY A 172 16.19 -11.68 10.30
N SER A 173 15.35 -12.70 10.18
CA SER A 173 14.98 -13.32 8.91
C SER A 173 13.50 -13.13 8.63
N PHE A 174 13.12 -13.37 7.38
CA PHE A 174 11.74 -13.48 6.93
C PHE A 174 11.70 -14.42 5.73
N VAL A 175 10.50 -14.81 5.33
CA VAL A 175 10.30 -15.66 4.15
C VAL A 175 9.50 -14.87 3.12
N LEU A 176 10.05 -14.73 1.92
CA LEU A 176 9.29 -14.31 0.74
C LEU A 176 8.62 -15.52 0.13
N ARG A 177 7.33 -15.44 -0.12
CA ARG A 177 6.56 -16.50 -0.73
C ARG A 177 5.80 -15.97 -1.92
N LEU A 178 5.95 -16.67 -3.04
CA LEU A 178 5.23 -16.41 -4.28
C LEU A 178 4.16 -17.46 -4.47
N TYR A 179 2.98 -17.02 -4.91
CA TYR A 179 1.92 -17.86 -5.43
C TYR A 179 1.54 -17.34 -6.82
N SER A 180 1.48 -18.20 -7.83
CA SER A 180 1.21 -17.77 -9.19
C SER A 180 0.28 -18.75 -9.91
N ALA A 181 -0.62 -18.20 -10.73
CA ALA A 181 -1.54 -18.99 -11.54
C ALA A 181 -0.83 -19.75 -12.67
N SER A 182 0.30 -19.23 -13.16
CA SER A 182 1.14 -19.85 -14.19
C SER A 182 2.58 -20.01 -13.68
N PRO A 183 3.41 -20.87 -14.31
CA PRO A 183 4.83 -20.97 -13.95
C PRO A 183 5.55 -19.61 -14.09
N VAL A 184 6.22 -19.17 -13.02
CA VAL A 184 7.04 -17.95 -12.98
C VAL A 184 8.51 -18.33 -12.78
N GLN A 185 9.37 -17.80 -13.63
CA GLN A 185 10.81 -17.86 -13.44
C GLN A 185 11.22 -16.83 -12.40
N VAL A 186 12.00 -17.27 -11.41
CA VAL A 186 12.40 -16.45 -10.27
C VAL A 186 13.91 -16.52 -10.11
N ARG A 187 14.54 -15.36 -9.97
CA ARG A 187 15.96 -15.21 -9.67
C ARG A 187 16.13 -14.35 -8.42
N GLU A 188 16.91 -14.83 -7.47
CA GLU A 188 17.31 -14.05 -6.29
C GLU A 188 18.44 -13.10 -6.65
N GLU A 189 18.31 -11.84 -6.23
CA GLU A 189 19.28 -10.77 -6.50
C GLU A 189 19.43 -9.87 -5.27
N SER A 190 20.48 -9.06 -5.24
CA SER A 190 20.62 -7.99 -4.25
C SER A 190 19.78 -6.77 -4.67
N PRO A 191 19.06 -6.11 -3.74
CA PRO A 191 18.34 -4.89 -4.06
C PRO A 191 19.31 -3.75 -4.42
N SER A 192 18.92 -2.92 -5.39
CA SER A 192 19.60 -1.67 -5.71
C SER A 192 19.00 -0.55 -4.84
N PRO A 193 19.75 0.02 -3.89
CA PRO A 193 19.19 0.97 -2.92
C PRO A 193 18.68 2.25 -3.57
N GLU A 194 19.49 2.81 -4.46
CA GLU A 194 19.18 4.03 -5.20
C GLU A 194 17.88 3.88 -5.99
N ARG A 195 17.75 2.79 -6.77
CA ARG A 195 16.53 2.49 -7.54
C ARG A 195 15.32 2.25 -6.64
N THR A 196 15.52 1.57 -5.51
CA THR A 196 14.43 1.24 -4.58
C THR A 196 13.89 2.49 -3.91
N TRP A 197 14.77 3.34 -3.38
CA TRP A 197 14.36 4.60 -2.73
C TRP A 197 13.80 5.59 -3.75
N ALA A 198 14.37 5.69 -4.95
CA ALA A 198 13.80 6.49 -6.02
C ALA A 198 12.37 6.04 -6.38
N ALA A 199 12.14 4.73 -6.53
CA ALA A 199 10.81 4.18 -6.79
C ALA A 199 9.84 4.45 -5.63
N PHE A 200 10.30 4.34 -4.38
CA PHE A 200 9.50 4.65 -3.20
C PHE A 200 9.12 6.13 -3.11
N HIS A 201 10.05 7.05 -3.40
CA HIS A 201 9.73 8.48 -3.44
C HIS A 201 8.73 8.81 -4.55
N ARG A 202 8.85 8.18 -5.73
CA ARG A 202 7.86 8.32 -6.82
C ARG A 202 6.48 7.86 -6.40
N LEU A 203 6.38 6.76 -5.63
CA LEU A 203 5.11 6.30 -5.08
C LEU A 203 4.42 7.38 -4.26
N LEU A 204 5.17 8.05 -3.39
CA LEU A 204 4.64 9.08 -2.50
C LEU A 204 4.19 10.31 -3.30
N LEU A 205 4.88 10.62 -4.40
CA LEU A 205 4.48 11.69 -5.31
C LEU A 205 3.32 11.32 -6.24
N SER A 206 3.08 10.03 -6.49
CA SER A 206 2.00 9.56 -7.36
C SER A 206 0.66 10.15 -6.94
N PRO A 207 -0.15 10.67 -7.88
CA PRO A 207 -1.49 11.15 -7.57
C PRO A 207 -2.41 9.98 -7.18
N GLU A 208 -2.17 8.80 -7.74
CA GLU A 208 -2.90 7.57 -7.44
C GLU A 208 -2.08 6.74 -6.45
N PRO A 209 -2.49 6.72 -5.16
CA PRO A 209 -1.78 5.95 -4.17
C PRO A 209 -2.18 4.46 -4.26
N PRO A 210 -1.40 3.54 -3.68
CA PRO A 210 -1.72 2.12 -3.72
C PRO A 210 -3.11 1.83 -3.12
N PRO A 211 -3.76 0.71 -3.50
CA PRO A 211 -5.03 0.32 -2.91
C PRO A 211 -4.94 0.31 -1.38
N ARG A 212 -5.99 0.80 -0.70
CA ARG A 212 -6.12 0.88 0.77
C ARG A 212 -5.23 1.90 1.46
N THR A 213 -4.52 2.74 0.71
CA THR A 213 -3.78 3.86 1.27
C THR A 213 -4.54 5.17 1.08
N LEU A 214 -4.44 6.04 2.07
CA LEU A 214 -4.98 7.40 2.04
C LEU A 214 -3.82 8.36 1.80
N ARG A 215 -3.94 9.19 0.77
CA ARG A 215 -2.97 10.24 0.49
C ARG A 215 -3.53 11.59 0.90
N ARG A 216 -2.75 12.35 1.67
CA ARG A 216 -3.03 13.74 2.01
C ARG A 216 -1.85 14.58 1.56
N ALA A 217 -2.12 15.75 1.00
CA ALA A 217 -1.08 16.70 0.63
C ALA A 217 -1.43 18.07 1.23
N GLN A 218 -0.44 18.72 1.81
CA GLN A 218 -0.53 20.08 2.33
C GLN A 218 0.52 20.93 1.62
N ASP A 219 0.05 21.88 0.82
CA ASP A 219 0.89 22.85 0.14
C ASP A 219 1.22 24.01 1.08
N PHE A 220 2.40 24.58 0.91
CA PHE A 220 2.86 25.83 1.51
C PHE A 220 3.69 26.60 0.48
N GLU A 221 4.11 27.83 0.80
CA GLU A 221 4.59 28.81 -0.19
C GLU A 221 5.65 28.24 -1.15
N VAL A 222 6.61 27.46 -0.65
CA VAL A 222 7.72 26.92 -1.45
C VAL A 222 7.86 25.41 -1.42
N GLY A 223 6.82 24.71 -1.01
CA GLY A 223 6.89 23.26 -0.89
C GLY A 223 5.56 22.58 -0.61
N ARG A 224 5.66 21.29 -0.34
CA ARG A 224 4.54 20.40 -0.07
C ARG A 224 4.95 19.33 0.94
N LEU A 225 4.06 19.04 1.88
CA LEU A 225 4.10 17.81 2.68
C LEU A 225 3.10 16.82 2.10
N VAL A 226 3.56 15.64 1.73
CA VAL A 226 2.69 14.51 1.35
C VAL A 226 2.72 13.48 2.46
N VAL A 227 1.55 13.11 2.97
CA VAL A 227 1.37 12.03 3.94
C VAL A 227 0.62 10.88 3.28
N LEU A 228 1.25 9.72 3.23
CA LEU A 228 0.64 8.47 2.80
C LEU A 228 0.35 7.61 4.04
N GLU A 229 -0.91 7.30 4.29
CA GLU A 229 -1.39 6.54 5.43
C GLU A 229 -1.93 5.18 4.95
N ASP A 230 -1.44 4.11 5.55
CA ASP A 230 -1.83 2.72 5.34
C ASP A 230 -2.31 2.14 6.70
N PRO A 231 -3.17 1.11 6.76
CA PRO A 231 -3.64 0.52 8.02
C PRO A 231 -2.61 0.18 9.09
N ALA A 232 -1.31 0.09 8.80
CA ALA A 232 -0.27 -0.13 9.82
C ALA A 232 0.91 0.86 9.79
N MET A 233 0.85 1.91 8.97
CA MET A 233 1.95 2.86 8.84
C MET A 233 1.51 4.18 8.23
N ALA A 234 2.12 5.30 8.62
CA ALA A 234 2.06 6.55 7.88
C ALA A 234 3.46 7.02 7.50
N VAL A 235 3.58 7.64 6.33
CA VAL A 235 4.84 8.08 5.72
C VAL A 235 4.69 9.54 5.33
N GLY A 236 5.56 10.40 5.83
CA GLY A 236 5.59 11.83 5.49
C GLY A 236 6.77 12.18 4.59
N LEU A 237 6.51 12.77 3.43
CA LEU A 237 7.51 13.26 2.47
C LEU A 237 7.39 14.77 2.32
N PHE A 238 8.48 15.49 2.55
CA PHE A 238 8.58 16.88 2.12
C PHE A 238 9.11 16.98 0.71
N VAL A 239 8.59 17.95 -0.03
CA VAL A 239 9.07 18.38 -1.33
C VAL A 239 9.31 19.88 -1.25
N ASN A 240 10.53 20.30 -1.50
CA ASN A 240 10.92 21.71 -1.58
C ASN A 240 11.11 22.08 -3.05
N PHE A 241 10.26 22.98 -3.54
CA PHE A 241 10.31 23.48 -4.92
C PHE A 241 11.21 24.72 -5.06
N GLY A 242 11.68 25.29 -3.96
CA GLY A 242 12.51 26.48 -3.95
C GLY A 242 14.01 26.18 -4.10
N PRO A 243 14.82 27.17 -4.52
CA PRO A 243 16.28 27.05 -4.60
C PRO A 243 16.97 27.06 -3.23
N VAL A 244 16.26 27.52 -2.20
CA VAL A 244 16.77 27.71 -0.85
C VAL A 244 16.29 26.56 0.04
N GLY A 245 17.10 26.18 1.04
CA GLY A 245 16.72 25.19 2.03
C GLY A 245 15.46 25.56 2.81
N LEU A 246 14.72 24.57 3.26
CA LEU A 246 13.49 24.70 4.04
C LEU A 246 13.69 24.06 5.42
N LEU A 247 13.38 24.79 6.49
CA LEU A 247 13.21 24.24 7.82
C LEU A 247 11.72 24.05 8.08
N ALA A 248 11.29 22.81 8.26
CA ALA A 248 9.91 22.48 8.61
C ALA A 248 9.84 21.99 10.06
N ASP A 249 9.03 22.66 10.87
CA ASP A 249 8.67 22.28 12.22
C ASP A 249 7.27 21.63 12.20
N LEU A 250 7.20 20.39 12.63
CA LEU A 250 5.95 19.63 12.63
C LEU A 250 5.64 19.05 14.00
N LYS A 251 4.37 19.13 14.36
CA LYS A 251 3.82 18.50 15.57
C LYS A 251 2.83 17.43 15.15
N ALA A 252 3.16 16.19 15.48
CA ALA A 252 2.34 15.04 15.17
C ALA A 252 1.96 14.27 16.44
N PHE A 253 0.85 13.55 16.37
CA PHE A 253 0.36 12.69 17.43
C PHE A 253 0.09 11.30 16.87
N GLY A 254 0.60 10.30 17.56
CA GLY A 254 0.32 8.91 17.26
C GLY A 254 -0.26 8.21 18.49
N ASN A 255 -1.40 7.54 18.34
CA ASN A 255 -1.83 6.54 19.31
C ASN A 255 -1.18 5.21 18.97
N HIS A 256 -0.48 4.59 19.92
CA HIS A 256 0.16 3.29 19.70
C HIS A 256 1.06 3.29 18.47
N ALA A 257 1.82 4.36 18.26
CA ALA A 257 2.73 4.51 17.14
C ALA A 257 4.12 4.88 17.64
N ALA A 258 5.14 4.52 16.86
CA ALA A 258 6.49 5.07 17.01
C ALA A 258 6.92 5.68 15.69
N LEU A 259 7.64 6.80 15.75
CA LEU A 259 8.11 7.48 14.55
C LEU A 259 9.55 7.10 14.28
N ARG A 260 9.86 6.78 13.04
CA ARG A 260 11.22 6.68 12.53
C ARG A 260 11.55 7.95 11.78
N THR A 261 12.74 8.45 12.03
CA THR A 261 13.27 9.70 11.48
C THR A 261 14.73 9.49 11.11
N LEU A 262 15.36 10.51 10.53
CA LEU A 262 16.81 10.49 10.29
C LEU A 262 17.60 10.26 11.59
N GLN A 263 17.11 10.76 12.72
CA GLN A 263 17.72 10.62 14.05
C GLN A 263 17.44 9.25 14.72
N GLY A 264 16.69 8.37 14.05
CA GLY A 264 16.33 7.04 14.56
C GLY A 264 14.88 6.94 15.02
N ILE A 265 14.63 6.05 15.99
CA ILE A 265 13.28 5.78 16.51
C ILE A 265 12.97 6.76 17.63
N GLN A 266 11.82 7.43 17.52
CA GLN A 266 11.26 8.31 18.53
C GLN A 266 9.95 7.72 19.02
N GLU A 267 9.87 7.41 20.31
CA GLU A 267 8.60 6.99 20.92
C GLU A 267 7.66 8.17 21.20
N GLY A 268 8.17 9.40 21.23
CA GLY A 268 7.38 10.59 21.57
C GLY A 268 7.09 10.72 23.06
N THR A 269 6.57 11.89 23.43
CA THR A 269 6.18 12.23 24.80
C THR A 269 4.72 11.90 25.01
N ARG A 270 4.39 11.19 26.09
CA ARG A 270 2.99 10.83 26.38
C ARG A 270 2.12 12.08 26.54
N ASP A 271 1.00 12.14 25.82
CA ASP A 271 0.02 13.22 25.94
C ASP A 271 -1.09 12.82 26.93
N GLU A 272 -1.06 13.39 28.14
CA GLU A 272 -2.05 13.08 29.16
C GLU A 272 -3.45 13.58 28.82
N HIS A 273 -3.56 14.73 28.15
CA HIS A 273 -4.83 15.38 27.83
C HIS A 273 -5.64 14.54 26.83
N ARG A 274 -5.04 14.16 25.69
CA ARG A 274 -5.67 13.28 24.68
C ARG A 274 -5.99 11.91 25.26
N ASN A 275 -5.09 11.34 26.06
CA ASN A 275 -5.34 10.05 26.71
C ASN A 275 -6.53 10.11 27.69
N GLN A 276 -6.70 11.20 28.44
CA GLN A 276 -7.87 11.40 29.30
C GLN A 276 -9.15 11.64 28.49
N GLN A 277 -9.07 12.39 27.40
CA GLN A 277 -10.20 12.66 26.50
C GLN A 277 -10.72 11.36 25.88
N ASP A 278 -9.83 10.51 25.38
CA ASP A 278 -10.21 9.21 24.81
C ASP A 278 -10.73 8.24 25.86
N ALA A 279 -10.14 8.23 27.06
CA ALA A 279 -10.66 7.45 28.18
C ALA A 279 -12.10 7.86 28.57
N LYS A 280 -12.49 9.13 28.35
CA LYS A 280 -13.87 9.60 28.57
C LYS A 280 -14.80 9.22 27.41
N ARG A 281 -14.30 9.18 26.18
CA ARG A 281 -15.07 8.84 24.97
C ARG A 281 -15.37 7.37 24.87
N GLN A 282 -14.47 6.52 25.34
CA GLN A 282 -14.68 5.08 25.30
C GLN A 282 -15.57 4.66 26.50
N PRO A 283 -16.82 4.22 26.26
CA PRO A 283 -17.58 3.55 27.31
C PRO A 283 -16.76 2.36 27.83
N SER A 284 -16.99 1.94 29.07
CA SER A 284 -16.18 0.99 29.84
C SER A 284 -16.12 -0.45 29.29
N ASP A 285 -16.17 -0.64 27.97
CA ASP A 285 -15.92 -1.89 27.30
C ASP A 285 -14.49 -2.35 27.63
N LYS A 286 -14.43 -3.34 28.52
CA LYS A 286 -13.21 -3.94 29.08
C LYS A 286 -12.28 -4.59 28.04
N LYS A 287 -12.59 -4.47 26.74
CA LYS A 287 -11.90 -5.18 25.65
C LYS A 287 -11.01 -4.29 24.77
N LYS A 288 -11.12 -2.95 24.82
CA LYS A 288 -10.25 -2.07 24.03
C LYS A 288 -8.92 -1.79 24.74
N ALA A 289 -7.85 -1.69 23.96
CA ALA A 289 -6.57 -1.27 24.50
C ALA A 289 -6.69 0.16 25.05
N LYS A 290 -6.08 0.43 26.21
CA LYS A 290 -6.03 1.79 26.76
C LYS A 290 -5.24 2.67 25.79
N ALA A 291 -5.82 3.81 25.40
CA ALA A 291 -5.15 4.82 24.59
C ALA A 291 -3.75 5.17 25.16
N ASP A 292 -2.80 5.34 24.25
CA ASP A 292 -1.41 5.73 24.50
C ASP A 292 -1.01 6.70 23.39
N TRP A 293 -1.68 7.85 23.40
CA TRP A 293 -1.34 9.01 22.58
C TRP A 293 0.00 9.56 22.99
N ARG A 294 0.83 9.79 21.99
CA ARG A 294 2.15 10.37 22.13
C ARG A 294 2.33 11.51 21.14
N GLN A 295 2.91 12.60 21.64
CA GLN A 295 3.30 13.77 20.89
C GLN A 295 4.71 13.59 20.34
N HIS A 296 4.88 13.91 19.08
CA HIS A 296 6.15 13.95 18.38
C HIS A 296 6.37 15.34 17.83
N HIS A 297 7.54 15.90 18.09
CA HIS A 297 7.98 17.17 17.55
C HIS A 297 9.19 16.89 16.68
N LEU A 298 9.09 17.20 15.38
CA LEU A 298 10.17 16.98 14.43
C LEU A 298 10.55 18.31 13.78
N GLN A 299 11.85 18.53 13.69
CA GLN A 299 12.42 19.58 12.86
C GLN A 299 13.10 18.92 11.67
N VAL A 300 12.74 19.31 10.47
CA VAL A 300 13.19 18.66 9.23
C VAL A 300 13.77 19.70 8.30
N HIS A 301 15.06 19.54 7.98
CA HIS A 301 15.75 20.37 7.01
C HIS A 301 15.67 19.72 5.62
N VAL A 302 15.06 20.40 4.66
CA VAL A 302 14.89 19.93 3.27
C VAL A 302 15.70 20.83 2.36
N PRO A 303 16.75 20.32 1.69
CA PRO A 303 17.55 21.11 0.75
C PRO A 303 16.70 21.74 -0.37
N GLY A 304 17.23 22.78 -1.00
CA GLY A 304 16.64 23.38 -2.20
C GLY A 304 16.48 22.34 -3.31
N PHE A 305 15.38 22.44 -4.07
CA PHE A 305 15.01 21.53 -5.16
C PHE A 305 15.17 20.05 -4.80
N ALA A 306 14.76 19.68 -3.60
CA ALA A 306 14.88 18.32 -3.10
C ALA A 306 13.58 17.83 -2.47
N GLN A 307 13.48 16.52 -2.39
CA GLN A 307 12.48 15.83 -1.59
C GLN A 307 13.15 14.99 -0.52
N LEU A 308 12.52 14.87 0.64
CA LEU A 308 13.08 14.21 1.81
C LEU A 308 11.98 13.46 2.55
N LEU A 309 12.22 12.18 2.82
CA LEU A 309 11.38 11.44 3.73
C LEU A 309 11.56 12.03 5.14
N ALA A 310 10.50 12.57 5.72
CA ALA A 310 10.51 13.25 7.01
C ALA A 310 10.38 12.26 8.17
N PHE A 311 9.38 11.39 8.06
CA PHE A 311 9.06 10.41 9.09
C PHE A 311 8.39 9.17 8.50
N VAL A 312 8.51 8.08 9.25
CA VAL A 312 7.70 6.86 9.08
C VAL A 312 7.10 6.52 10.44
N ALA A 313 5.81 6.80 10.61
CA ALA A 313 5.04 6.40 11.78
C ALA A 313 4.63 4.94 11.62
N VAL A 314 5.12 4.07 12.49
CA VAL A 314 4.84 2.64 12.48
C VAL A 314 3.80 2.33 13.55
N ALA A 315 2.71 1.66 13.16
CA ALA A 315 1.69 1.21 14.11
C ALA A 315 2.24 0.08 14.99
N LEU A 316 2.04 0.19 16.29
CA LEU A 316 2.40 -0.81 17.29
C LEU A 316 1.23 -1.72 17.63
N LEU A 317 0.01 -1.25 17.40
CA LEU A 317 -1.23 -2.01 17.43
C LEU A 317 -2.09 -1.66 16.23
N GLU A 318 -2.25 -2.58 15.29
CA GLU A 318 -2.98 -2.35 14.04
C GLU A 318 -4.44 -1.92 14.25
N LYS A 319 -5.14 -2.49 15.23
CA LYS A 319 -6.60 -2.30 15.35
C LYS A 319 -7.04 -0.98 15.99
N ASP A 320 -6.12 -0.25 16.62
CA ASP A 320 -6.43 0.93 17.44
C ASP A 320 -5.39 2.06 17.26
N TRP A 321 -4.55 2.00 16.23
CA TRP A 321 -3.61 3.08 15.97
C TRP A 321 -4.30 4.21 15.20
N GLU A 322 -3.88 5.43 15.51
CA GLU A 322 -4.31 6.64 14.82
C GLU A 322 -3.11 7.57 14.71
N PHE A 323 -3.02 8.30 13.61
CA PHE A 323 -1.98 9.30 13.40
C PHE A 323 -2.59 10.61 12.92
N SER A 324 -2.22 11.71 13.58
CA SER A 324 -2.71 13.04 13.25
C SER A 324 -1.56 14.04 13.22
N LEU A 325 -1.45 14.78 12.12
CA LEU A 325 -0.62 15.98 12.03
C LEU A 325 -1.43 17.16 12.60
N GLU A 326 -0.94 17.81 13.65
CA GLU A 326 -1.63 18.95 14.30
C GLU A 326 -1.17 20.29 13.74
N SER A 327 0.15 20.48 13.63
CA SER A 327 0.74 21.72 13.13
C SER A 327 1.91 21.42 12.20
N LEU A 328 2.06 22.30 11.22
CA LEU A 328 3.15 22.33 10.28
C LEU A 328 3.47 23.79 10.02
N ASP A 329 4.66 24.19 10.43
CA ASP A 329 5.24 25.49 10.13
C ASP A 329 6.48 25.25 9.28
N ALA A 330 6.70 26.09 8.27
CA ALA A 330 7.80 25.90 7.33
C ALA A 330 8.39 27.25 6.93
N GLU A 331 9.69 27.40 7.13
CA GLU A 331 10.43 28.65 6.89
C GLU A 331 11.62 28.39 5.95
N GLN A 332 11.90 29.36 5.08
CA GLN A 332 13.10 29.30 4.24
C GLN A 332 14.35 29.66 5.05
N LEU A 333 15.43 28.92 4.83
CA LEU A 333 16.72 29.15 5.47
C LEU A 333 17.66 29.91 4.53
N LEU A 334 18.02 31.14 4.89
CA LEU A 334 18.95 31.96 4.10
C LEU A 334 20.33 31.31 3.90
N GLU A 335 20.74 30.42 4.81
CA GLU A 335 22.00 29.67 4.71
C GLU A 335 21.75 28.17 4.88
N ASP A 336 22.19 27.38 3.91
CA ASP A 336 22.10 25.93 3.91
C ASP A 336 23.15 25.33 4.85
N SER A 337 22.87 25.40 6.15
CA SER A 337 23.73 24.86 7.22
C SER A 337 23.35 23.43 7.58
N MET A 338 23.23 22.56 6.57
CA MET A 338 23.08 21.13 6.82
C MET A 338 24.37 20.53 7.39
N GLU A 339 24.30 20.02 8.62
CA GLU A 339 25.26 19.04 9.10
C GLU A 339 25.26 17.87 8.10
N LYS A 340 26.40 17.68 7.42
CA LYS A 340 26.72 16.67 6.40
C LYS A 340 25.56 15.71 6.04
N PRO A 341 25.02 15.76 4.80
CA PRO A 341 23.87 14.97 4.42
C PRO A 341 24.13 13.46 4.64
N PRO A 342 23.09 12.69 5.00
CA PRO A 342 23.21 11.24 5.12
C PRO A 342 23.62 10.63 3.77
N SER A 343 24.19 9.42 3.81
CA SER A 343 24.55 8.70 2.58
C SER A 343 23.32 8.57 1.67
N SER A 344 23.49 8.70 0.35
CA SER A 344 22.43 8.53 -0.66
C SER A 344 21.66 7.21 -0.54
N THR A 345 22.26 6.21 0.11
CA THR A 345 21.64 4.89 0.35
C THR A 345 20.68 4.84 1.54
N HIS A 346 20.59 5.92 2.33
CA HIS A 346 19.74 6.00 3.51
C HIS A 346 18.29 6.32 3.13
N PRO A 347 17.27 5.70 3.77
CA PRO A 347 15.86 5.98 3.46
C PRO A 347 15.44 7.44 3.63
N PHE A 348 16.12 8.15 4.53
CA PHE A 348 15.88 9.57 4.83
C PHE A 348 16.95 10.47 4.20
N ALA A 349 17.58 10.05 3.10
CA ALA A 349 18.47 10.91 2.35
C ALA A 349 17.68 11.83 1.41
N PRO A 350 18.11 13.08 1.22
CA PRO A 350 17.47 13.97 0.26
C PRO A 350 17.69 13.45 -1.16
N VAL A 351 16.64 13.57 -1.99
CA VAL A 351 16.66 13.23 -3.41
C VAL A 351 16.43 14.51 -4.20
N SER A 352 17.36 14.86 -5.10
CA SER A 352 17.24 16.04 -5.95
C SER A 352 16.07 15.89 -6.94
N LEU A 353 15.33 16.98 -7.14
CA LEU A 353 14.25 17.09 -8.13
C LEU A 353 14.81 17.30 -9.55
N GLU A 354 16.00 17.91 -9.68
CA GLU A 354 16.60 18.30 -10.98
C GLU A 354 17.07 17.10 -11.82
N GLN A 355 17.34 15.95 -11.18
CA GLN A 355 17.73 14.71 -11.86
C GLN A 355 16.62 14.12 -12.77
N ARG A 356 15.44 14.74 -12.85
CA ARG A 356 14.35 14.33 -13.75
C ARG A 356 14.43 14.90 -15.18
N SER A 357 15.34 15.83 -15.46
CA SER A 357 15.43 16.50 -16.77
C SER A 357 16.11 15.68 -17.89
N GLY A 358 16.43 14.41 -17.65
CA GLY A 358 17.12 13.54 -18.63
C GLY A 358 16.21 12.78 -19.62
N GLY A 359 14.89 12.83 -19.47
CA GLY A 359 13.92 12.14 -20.35
C GLY A 359 13.10 13.16 -21.13
N SER A 360 13.13 13.08 -22.46
CA SER A 360 12.58 14.04 -23.41
C SER A 360 11.04 14.08 -23.52
N ASP A 361 10.31 14.14 -22.40
CA ASP A 361 8.89 14.52 -22.42
C ASP A 361 8.74 15.89 -21.73
N GLY A 362 8.93 16.93 -22.54
CA GLY A 362 8.89 18.35 -22.15
C GLY A 362 7.50 18.88 -21.78
N LEU A 363 6.67 18.07 -21.09
CA LEU A 363 5.32 18.46 -20.69
C LEU A 363 5.16 18.63 -19.18
N GLU A 364 6.01 18.00 -18.33
CA GLU A 364 5.84 18.13 -16.87
C GLU A 364 6.55 19.35 -16.25
N LEU A 365 7.64 19.84 -16.87
CA LEU A 365 8.32 21.06 -16.39
C LEU A 365 7.52 22.32 -16.73
N GLU A 366 6.88 22.35 -17.90
CA GLU A 366 5.93 23.40 -18.26
C GLU A 366 4.75 23.43 -17.28
N ASP A 367 4.27 22.28 -16.79
CA ASP A 367 3.19 22.21 -15.81
C ASP A 367 3.61 22.72 -14.42
N LEU A 368 4.87 22.51 -14.01
CA LEU A 368 5.41 23.06 -12.76
C LEU A 368 5.67 24.57 -12.85
N GLU A 369 6.22 25.04 -13.98
CA GLU A 369 6.39 26.48 -14.24
C GLU A 369 5.03 27.18 -14.40
N LEU A 370 4.06 26.54 -15.06
CA LEU A 370 2.69 27.03 -15.19
C LEU A 370 1.98 27.04 -13.83
N GLN A 371 2.15 26.02 -12.99
CA GLN A 371 1.61 26.03 -11.62
C GLN A 371 2.27 27.09 -10.75
N ALA A 372 3.58 27.32 -10.88
CA ALA A 372 4.28 28.40 -10.20
C ALA A 372 3.78 29.78 -10.69
N ALA A 373 3.60 29.96 -11.99
CA ALA A 373 3.07 31.17 -12.59
C ALA A 373 1.59 31.42 -12.21
N LEU A 374 0.77 30.38 -12.14
CA LEU A 374 -0.62 30.46 -11.69
C LEU A 374 -0.71 30.81 -10.20
N ARG A 375 0.19 30.28 -9.38
CA ARG A 375 0.28 30.64 -7.95
C ARG A 375 0.72 32.08 -7.76
N GLU A 376 1.73 32.55 -8.49
CA GLU A 376 2.16 33.96 -8.42
C GLU A 376 1.07 34.89 -8.97
N SER A 377 0.36 34.49 -10.02
CA SER A 377 -0.80 35.22 -10.55
C SER A 377 -1.94 35.30 -9.52
N ALA A 378 -2.25 34.21 -8.82
CA ALA A 378 -3.25 34.18 -7.75
C ALA A 378 -2.82 35.06 -6.55
N ARG A 379 -1.53 35.06 -6.21
CA ARG A 379 -0.96 35.93 -5.16
C ARG A 379 -1.10 37.42 -5.54
N LEU A 380 -0.81 37.77 -6.78
CA LEU A 380 -0.98 39.12 -7.31
C LEU A 380 -2.46 39.52 -7.40
N ALA A 381 -3.36 38.59 -7.70
CA ALA A 381 -4.81 38.84 -7.72
C ALA A 381 -5.40 39.10 -6.33
N GLN A 382 -4.86 38.48 -5.27
CA GLN A 382 -5.27 38.75 -3.88
C GLN A 382 -4.80 40.13 -3.36
N LEU A 383 -3.78 40.71 -3.99
CA LEU A 383 -3.30 42.06 -3.69
C LEU A 383 -4.06 43.15 -4.47
N ALA A 384 -4.97 42.78 -5.37
CA ALA A 384 -5.77 43.75 -6.11
C ALA A 384 -6.94 44.28 -5.24
N PRO A 385 -7.15 45.61 -5.16
CA PRO A 385 -8.22 46.19 -4.38
C PRO A 385 -9.60 45.82 -4.95
N ALA A 386 -10.47 45.31 -4.09
CA ALA A 386 -11.82 44.86 -4.43
C ALA A 386 -12.70 46.00 -4.98
N GLY A 387 -12.76 46.10 -6.31
CA GLY A 387 -13.75 46.92 -7.02
C GLY A 387 -14.97 46.07 -7.38
N GLY A 388 -16.04 46.19 -6.58
CA GLY A 388 -17.25 45.40 -6.74
C GLY A 388 -18.11 45.78 -7.95
N ARG A 389 -18.81 44.77 -8.50
CA ARG A 389 -20.14 44.88 -9.11
C ARG A 389 -20.73 43.49 -9.36
N GLU A 390 -21.88 43.21 -8.75
CA GLU A 390 -22.83 42.15 -9.13
C GLU A 390 -23.47 42.47 -10.50
N PRO A 391 -24.02 41.47 -11.23
CA PRO A 391 -25.44 41.10 -11.02
C PRO A 391 -25.83 39.62 -11.26
N ASP A 392 -26.86 39.20 -10.51
CA ASP A 392 -28.07 38.45 -10.84
C ASP A 392 -28.14 37.29 -11.88
N SER A 393 -28.52 36.12 -11.33
CA SER A 393 -29.60 35.18 -11.72
C SER A 393 -29.71 34.59 -13.15
N ALA A 394 -29.72 33.24 -13.25
CA ALA A 394 -30.90 32.41 -13.59
C ALA A 394 -30.56 30.98 -14.12
N ARG A 395 -31.21 29.98 -13.50
CA ARG A 395 -31.67 28.63 -13.93
C ARG A 395 -31.29 28.04 -15.31
N SER A 396 -30.82 26.79 -15.34
CA SER A 396 -31.45 25.58 -15.99
C SER A 396 -30.52 24.36 -15.85
N SER A 397 -30.94 23.28 -15.18
CA SER A 397 -31.39 21.99 -15.74
C SER A 397 -30.58 21.39 -16.91
N ASP A 398 -30.15 20.16 -16.65
CA ASP A 398 -30.09 18.98 -17.52
C ASP A 398 -28.83 18.54 -18.27
N SER A 399 -28.69 17.22 -18.18
CA SER A 399 -27.92 16.26 -18.98
C SER A 399 -26.41 16.24 -18.76
N ASP A 400 -25.99 15.20 -18.03
CA ASP A 400 -24.61 14.79 -17.85
C ASP A 400 -24.20 13.86 -19.03
N PRO A 401 -23.44 14.35 -20.02
CA PRO A 401 -23.05 13.59 -21.21
C PRO A 401 -22.03 12.49 -20.93
N GLU A 402 -21.34 12.52 -19.78
CA GLU A 402 -20.36 11.48 -19.41
C GLU A 402 -21.03 10.14 -19.11
N LEU A 403 -22.24 10.18 -18.55
CA LEU A 403 -23.00 8.99 -18.16
C LEU A 403 -23.55 8.22 -19.38
N GLN A 404 -23.80 8.91 -20.50
CA GLN A 404 -24.19 8.25 -21.76
C GLN A 404 -22.99 7.62 -22.49
N LEU A 405 -21.79 8.21 -22.36
CA LEU A 405 -20.57 7.67 -22.95
C LEU A 405 -20.15 6.36 -22.27
N ALA A 406 -20.23 6.30 -20.93
CA ALA A 406 -19.90 5.10 -20.15
C ALA A 406 -20.80 3.90 -20.48
N LEU A 407 -22.08 4.13 -20.79
CA LEU A 407 -23.02 3.07 -21.17
C LEU A 407 -22.79 2.52 -22.58
N SER A 408 -22.27 3.34 -23.51
CA SER A 408 -21.99 2.89 -24.88
C SER A 408 -20.73 2.01 -24.98
N MET A 409 -19.77 2.15 -24.06
CA MET A 409 -18.50 1.41 -24.09
C MET A 409 -18.60 -0.02 -23.50
N SER A 410 -19.64 -0.34 -22.71
CA SER A 410 -19.82 -1.70 -22.15
C SER A 410 -20.49 -2.70 -23.10
N LEU A 411 -20.88 -2.29 -24.32
CA LEU A 411 -21.69 -3.11 -25.24
C LEU A 411 -20.90 -3.75 -26.40
N LEU A 412 -19.57 -3.66 -26.42
CA LEU A 412 -18.76 -4.15 -27.55
C LEU A 412 -17.89 -5.39 -27.28
N ASP A 413 -17.88 -5.94 -26.06
CA ASP A 413 -17.04 -7.10 -25.73
C ASP A 413 -17.86 -8.37 -25.41
N GLU A 414 -18.58 -8.92 -26.40
CA GLU A 414 -18.89 -10.36 -26.40
C GLU A 414 -18.93 -10.92 -27.83
N ALA A 415 -17.86 -11.65 -28.20
CA ALA A 415 -17.88 -12.59 -29.32
C ALA A 415 -17.19 -13.91 -28.91
N PRO A 416 -17.82 -15.08 -29.12
CA PRO A 416 -17.25 -16.37 -28.73
C PRO A 416 -16.29 -16.89 -29.80
N LYS A 417 -15.16 -17.47 -29.38
CA LYS A 417 -14.26 -18.23 -30.27
C LYS A 417 -14.34 -19.72 -29.99
N SER A 418 -14.46 -20.44 -31.10
CA SER A 418 -14.65 -21.88 -31.28
C SER A 418 -13.37 -22.72 -31.15
N GLU A 419 -13.56 -23.89 -30.55
CA GLU A 419 -13.06 -25.25 -30.85
C GLU A 419 -11.69 -25.57 -31.52
N THR A 420 -11.17 -26.71 -31.03
CA THR A 420 -10.40 -27.80 -31.69
C THR A 420 -8.88 -27.88 -31.52
N GLY A 421 -8.41 -29.11 -31.24
CA GLY A 421 -7.06 -29.57 -31.60
C GLY A 421 -6.35 -30.51 -30.63
N LYS A 422 -6.51 -31.83 -30.79
CA LYS A 422 -5.69 -32.91 -30.17
C LYS A 422 -4.46 -33.23 -31.03
N ALA A 423 -3.30 -33.47 -30.40
CA ALA A 423 -2.22 -34.44 -30.75
C ALA A 423 -1.13 -34.30 -29.66
N GLY A 424 -0.44 -35.30 -29.09
CA GLY A 424 -0.07 -36.65 -29.54
C GLY A 424 1.43 -36.66 -29.87
N GLY A 425 2.31 -37.29 -29.06
CA GLY A 425 3.70 -37.55 -29.46
C GLY A 425 4.71 -37.78 -28.31
N CYS A 426 5.47 -38.87 -28.41
CA CYS A 426 6.35 -39.47 -27.41
C CYS A 426 7.79 -38.91 -27.32
N ALA A 427 8.47 -39.27 -26.22
CA ALA A 427 9.91 -39.11 -25.92
C ALA A 427 10.83 -40.01 -26.79
N PRO A 428 12.17 -39.87 -26.76
CA PRO A 428 13.01 -40.44 -25.67
C PRO A 428 14.28 -39.63 -25.26
N ALA A 429 15.02 -40.22 -24.31
CA ALA A 429 16.26 -39.82 -23.60
C ALA A 429 17.49 -39.60 -24.51
N ASP A 430 18.65 -39.02 -24.12
CA ASP A 430 19.48 -39.06 -22.90
C ASP A 430 20.32 -37.75 -22.80
N GLU A 431 20.70 -37.30 -21.59
CA GLU A 431 22.02 -36.69 -21.29
C GLU A 431 22.17 -36.30 -19.79
N GLU A 432 23.40 -36.43 -19.29
CA GLU A 432 23.86 -36.31 -17.89
C GLU A 432 23.67 -34.93 -17.21
N PRO A 433 23.73 -34.81 -15.86
CA PRO A 433 23.12 -33.69 -15.14
C PRO A 433 24.08 -32.50 -14.85
N PRO A 434 23.64 -31.24 -15.05
CA PRO A 434 24.28 -30.06 -14.47
C PRO A 434 23.47 -29.53 -13.24
N PRO A 435 23.95 -28.49 -12.53
CA PRO A 435 23.85 -28.40 -11.07
C PRO A 435 22.45 -28.05 -10.53
N ARG A 436 22.26 -28.40 -9.26
CA ARG A 436 21.00 -28.38 -8.48
C ARG A 436 20.14 -27.13 -8.71
N ARG A 437 19.09 -27.29 -9.52
CA ARG A 437 17.91 -26.43 -9.58
C ARG A 437 16.87 -26.91 -8.56
N GLY A 438 16.36 -26.00 -7.73
CA GLY A 438 15.27 -26.29 -6.80
C GLY A 438 14.02 -26.77 -7.54
N ARG A 439 13.54 -27.96 -7.17
CA ARG A 439 12.43 -28.66 -7.82
C ARG A 439 11.09 -28.06 -7.39
N TRP A 440 10.28 -27.63 -8.35
CA TRP A 440 8.88 -27.25 -8.12
C TRP A 440 8.06 -28.50 -7.80
N MET A 441 7.31 -28.50 -6.70
CA MET A 441 6.33 -29.55 -6.41
C MET A 441 4.93 -29.06 -6.72
N ARG A 442 4.27 -29.71 -7.68
CA ARG A 442 2.82 -29.65 -7.87
C ARG A 442 2.18 -30.48 -6.75
N ARG A 443 1.33 -29.89 -5.92
CA ARG A 443 0.53 -30.67 -4.96
C ARG A 443 -0.53 -31.44 -5.75
N SER A 444 -0.35 -32.75 -5.90
CA SER A 444 -1.45 -33.65 -6.27
C SER A 444 -2.21 -34.05 -5.02
N ARG A 445 -3.54 -34.03 -5.07
CA ARG A 445 -4.41 -34.57 -4.01
C ARG A 445 -4.05 -36.03 -3.75
N GLN A 446 -3.80 -36.38 -2.48
CA GLN A 446 -4.04 -37.75 -2.02
C GLN A 446 -5.55 -37.87 -1.83
N THR A 447 -6.16 -38.78 -2.59
CA THR A 447 -7.55 -39.23 -2.46
C THR A 447 -7.75 -40.02 -1.17
#